data_AF-A0A972XRK1-F1
#
_entry.id   AF-A0A972XRK1-F1
#
_cell.length_a   1.000
_cell.length_b   1.000
_cell.length_c   1.000
_cell.angle_alpha   90.00
_cell.angle_beta   90.00
_cell.angle_gamma   90.00
#
_symmetry.space_group_name_H-M   'P 1'
#
loop_
_entity.id
_entity.type
_entity.pdbx_description
1 polymer ?
#
loop_
_entity_poly.entity_id
_entity_poly.type
_entity_poly.pdbx_seq_one_letter_code
_entity_poly.pdbx_strand_id
1 'polypeptide(L)'
;LQVEHPVTECITGLDLVELMIRVAAGEKLSLTQAEVKRDGWAMECRINAEDPFRNFLPSTGRLVRFQPPAQTMFAADMSQLQGVRVDTGVQDGGEIPMHYDSMIAKLIVHGKDRLDAIAKMREALNAFVIRGISSNIPFQAALLAHPKFVAGDFNTGFIAENYGQGFRPEDVPHDDPDFLVALGAYVNRRLLGRAAGISGQMPGHGLTVSEDFVVIGMGDAGLHSSQPVRVREYQAVSGSSAVETGGKTYEFCSAWHLGGARMRGTVNGEPFAAQVERGVGKNPLAVRLIHNGTRLDALVLSPRAAELYKMMPFKAPPDMSRYVLSPMPGLLVDVAVTVGQKVQAGERIAVIEAMKMENVLFAIADGVVGKVLAAKGESLTVDQPIVEFV
;
A
#
# COMPACT_ATOMS: atom_id res chain seq x y z
N LEU A 1 9.37 -6.56 -27.74
CA LEU A 1 9.86 -6.55 -26.35
C LEU A 1 8.67 -6.79 -25.43
N GLN A 2 8.77 -7.74 -24.50
CA GLN A 2 7.71 -7.95 -23.50
C GLN A 2 7.86 -6.96 -22.35
N VAL A 3 6.77 -6.65 -21.64
CA VAL A 3 6.81 -5.73 -20.49
C VAL A 3 7.71 -6.29 -19.39
N GLU A 4 7.57 -7.59 -19.13
CA GLU A 4 8.29 -8.40 -18.15
C GLU A 4 9.71 -8.80 -18.56
N HIS A 5 10.26 -8.22 -19.63
CA HIS A 5 11.64 -8.51 -20.05
C HIS A 5 12.73 -8.30 -18.97
N PRO A 6 12.59 -7.38 -17.97
CA PRO A 6 13.64 -7.19 -16.96
C PRO A 6 13.96 -8.46 -16.16
N VAL A 7 13.01 -9.38 -15.96
CA VAL A 7 13.31 -10.64 -15.26
C VAL A 7 14.31 -11.50 -16.03
N THR A 8 14.29 -11.41 -17.37
CA THR A 8 15.28 -12.07 -18.23
C THR A 8 16.63 -11.37 -18.14
N GLU A 9 16.65 -10.04 -18.19
CA GLU A 9 17.89 -9.26 -18.09
C GLU A 9 18.61 -9.52 -16.77
N CYS A 10 17.87 -9.58 -15.66
CA CYS A 10 18.46 -9.71 -14.33
C CYS A 10 19.13 -11.06 -14.08
N ILE A 11 18.76 -12.12 -14.80
CA ILE A 11 19.41 -13.44 -14.66
C ILE A 11 20.41 -13.73 -15.79
N THR A 12 20.27 -13.10 -16.96
CA THR A 12 21.14 -13.34 -18.11
C THR A 12 22.25 -12.32 -18.27
N GLY A 13 22.03 -11.11 -17.78
CA GLY A 13 22.90 -9.96 -17.97
C GLY A 13 22.89 -9.32 -19.33
N LEU A 14 21.89 -9.66 -20.12
CA LEU A 14 21.72 -9.09 -21.44
C LEU A 14 20.77 -7.90 -21.33
N ASP A 15 21.19 -6.75 -21.86
CA ASP A 15 20.26 -5.66 -22.15
C ASP A 15 19.55 -5.97 -23.47
N LEU A 16 18.27 -6.30 -23.36
CA LEU A 16 17.49 -6.72 -24.53
C LEU A 16 17.18 -5.55 -25.45
N VAL A 17 17.09 -4.33 -24.91
CA VAL A 17 16.88 -3.12 -25.71
C VAL A 17 18.13 -2.80 -26.52
N GLU A 18 19.32 -2.92 -25.90
CA GLU A 18 20.60 -2.78 -26.59
C GLU A 18 20.71 -3.79 -27.75
N LEU A 19 20.50 -5.07 -27.47
CA LEU A 19 20.59 -6.13 -28.49
C LEU A 19 19.56 -5.92 -29.62
N MET A 20 18.35 -5.47 -29.29
CA MET A 20 17.33 -5.13 -30.30
C MET A 20 17.80 -4.01 -31.22
N ILE A 21 18.42 -2.96 -30.69
CA ILE A 21 18.92 -1.82 -31.49
C ILE A 21 20.08 -2.27 -32.38
N ARG A 22 21.04 -3.03 -31.83
CA ARG A 22 22.20 -3.55 -32.58
C ARG A 22 21.78 -4.42 -33.77
N VAL A 23 20.87 -5.37 -33.54
CA VAL A 23 20.35 -6.23 -34.61
C VAL A 23 19.56 -5.43 -35.63
N ALA A 24 18.77 -4.44 -35.20
CA ALA A 24 18.05 -3.54 -36.12
C ALA A 24 19.01 -2.69 -36.98
N ALA A 25 20.21 -2.40 -36.49
CA ALA A 25 21.29 -1.74 -37.23
C ALA A 25 22.10 -2.69 -38.14
N GLY A 26 21.73 -3.98 -38.21
CA GLY A 26 22.40 -4.98 -39.04
C GLY A 26 23.59 -5.68 -38.39
N GLU A 27 23.85 -5.44 -37.10
CA GLU A 27 24.87 -6.20 -36.36
C GLU A 27 24.41 -7.65 -36.13
N LYS A 28 25.38 -8.58 -36.06
CA LYS A 28 25.13 -9.94 -35.59
C LYS A 28 25.11 -9.95 -34.05
N LEU A 29 24.46 -10.96 -33.47
CA LEU A 29 24.59 -11.19 -32.02
C LEU A 29 26.06 -11.44 -31.67
N SER A 30 26.56 -10.72 -30.68
CA SER A 30 27.94 -10.85 -30.18
C SER A 30 28.16 -12.08 -29.30
N LEU A 31 27.11 -12.90 -29.12
CA LEU A 31 27.09 -14.05 -28.23
C LEU A 31 26.49 -15.27 -28.92
N THR A 32 26.96 -16.43 -28.50
CA THR A 32 26.46 -17.75 -28.85
C THR A 32 25.48 -18.27 -27.80
N GLN A 33 24.74 -19.34 -28.11
CA GLN A 33 23.84 -19.95 -27.12
C GLN A 33 24.56 -20.46 -25.86
N ALA A 34 25.80 -20.92 -25.98
CA ALA A 34 26.59 -21.40 -24.84
C ALA A 34 27.02 -20.26 -23.89
N GLU A 35 27.03 -19.01 -24.37
CA GLU A 35 27.38 -17.83 -23.58
C GLU A 35 26.18 -17.22 -22.85
N VAL A 36 24.95 -17.62 -23.20
CA VAL A 36 23.73 -17.22 -22.49
C VAL A 36 23.63 -17.99 -21.18
N LYS A 37 24.27 -17.45 -20.14
CA LYS A 37 24.19 -18.00 -18.79
C LYS A 37 22.95 -17.48 -18.07
N ARG A 38 22.53 -18.22 -17.05
CA ARG A 38 21.47 -17.82 -16.11
C ARG A 38 22.04 -17.92 -14.71
N ASP A 39 22.07 -16.82 -13.99
CA ASP A 39 22.52 -16.74 -12.61
C ASP A 39 21.37 -16.24 -11.73
N GLY A 40 21.23 -16.84 -10.54
CA GLY A 40 20.22 -16.47 -9.55
C GLY A 40 18.75 -16.58 -10.00
N TRP A 41 17.91 -15.75 -9.38
CA TRP A 41 16.47 -15.67 -9.63
C TRP A 41 16.00 -14.23 -9.66
N ALA A 42 15.08 -13.90 -10.57
CA ALA A 42 14.48 -12.58 -10.65
C ALA A 42 12.97 -12.64 -10.49
N MET A 43 12.41 -11.62 -9.84
CA MET A 43 10.98 -11.41 -9.71
C MET A 43 10.62 -10.00 -10.13
N GLU A 44 9.48 -9.84 -10.79
CA GLU A 44 8.89 -8.56 -11.13
C GLU A 44 7.47 -8.48 -10.58
N CYS A 45 7.17 -7.41 -9.84
CA CYS A 45 5.83 -7.00 -9.49
C CYS A 45 5.45 -5.78 -10.32
N ARG A 46 4.35 -5.87 -11.07
CA ARG A 46 3.73 -4.70 -11.71
C ARG A 46 2.97 -3.92 -10.67
N ILE A 47 3.41 -2.69 -10.43
CA ILE A 47 2.77 -1.77 -9.52
C ILE A 47 1.75 -0.98 -10.32
N ASN A 48 0.48 -1.25 -10.06
CA ASN A 48 -0.64 -0.63 -10.74
C ASN A 48 -1.36 0.33 -9.81
N ALA A 49 -1.86 1.42 -10.39
CA ALA A 49 -2.78 2.39 -9.79
C ALA A 49 -4.20 1.80 -9.76
N GLU A 50 -4.38 0.77 -8.95
CA GLU A 50 -5.62 0.01 -8.77
C GLU A 50 -5.87 -0.18 -7.28
N ASP A 51 -7.14 -0.27 -6.86
CA ASP A 51 -7.51 -0.54 -5.47
C ASP A 51 -7.97 -2.00 -5.29
N PRO A 52 -7.12 -2.90 -4.76
CA PRO A 52 -7.50 -4.29 -4.55
C PRO A 52 -8.74 -4.47 -3.67
N PHE A 53 -8.95 -3.60 -2.67
CA PHE A 53 -10.05 -3.68 -1.72
C PHE A 53 -11.38 -3.24 -2.33
N ARG A 54 -11.33 -2.56 -3.47
CA ARG A 54 -12.50 -2.21 -4.29
C ARG A 54 -12.45 -2.97 -5.62
N ASN A 55 -12.15 -4.28 -5.59
CA ASN A 55 -12.10 -5.15 -6.78
C ASN A 55 -11.19 -4.64 -7.90
N PHE A 56 -10.00 -4.13 -7.54
CA PHE A 56 -8.99 -3.64 -8.48
C PHE A 56 -9.48 -2.49 -9.37
N LEU A 57 -10.45 -1.70 -8.90
CA LEU A 57 -10.88 -0.51 -9.63
C LEU A 57 -9.69 0.44 -9.88
N PRO A 58 -9.59 1.01 -11.08
CA PRO A 58 -8.63 2.07 -11.40
C PRO A 58 -8.62 3.21 -10.39
N SER A 59 -7.42 3.67 -10.06
CA SER A 59 -7.20 4.79 -9.15
C SER A 59 -6.39 5.88 -9.83
N THR A 60 -7.08 6.84 -10.45
CA THR A 60 -6.44 8.01 -11.07
C THR A 60 -6.21 9.14 -10.06
N GLY A 61 -5.34 10.09 -10.40
CA GLY A 61 -5.14 11.31 -9.63
C GLY A 61 -3.67 11.64 -9.37
N ARG A 62 -3.44 12.65 -8.54
CA ARG A 62 -2.09 13.13 -8.24
C ARG A 62 -1.35 12.19 -7.29
N LEU A 63 -0.12 11.85 -7.65
CA LEU A 63 0.86 11.23 -6.76
C LEU A 63 1.33 12.27 -5.72
N VAL A 64 0.62 12.35 -4.59
CA VAL A 64 0.97 13.24 -3.47
C VAL A 64 2.34 12.86 -2.89
N ARG A 65 2.61 11.55 -2.85
CA ARG A 65 3.93 11.02 -2.51
C ARG A 65 4.22 9.79 -3.37
N PHE A 66 5.37 9.77 -4.04
CA PHE A 66 5.89 8.61 -4.77
C PHE A 66 7.36 8.41 -4.42
N GLN A 67 7.64 7.41 -3.59
CA GLN A 67 9.00 7.06 -3.17
C GLN A 67 9.24 5.57 -3.38
N PRO A 68 9.80 5.17 -4.54
CA PRO A 68 10.21 3.79 -4.76
C PRO A 68 11.31 3.37 -3.77
N PRO A 69 11.55 2.06 -3.59
CA PRO A 69 12.70 1.56 -2.85
C PRO A 69 14.02 2.06 -3.47
N ALA A 70 15.11 1.95 -2.72
CA ALA A 70 16.40 2.39 -3.22
C ALA A 70 16.85 1.43 -4.31
N GLN A 71 17.23 1.96 -5.48
CA GLN A 71 17.74 1.14 -6.57
C GLN A 71 19.20 0.76 -6.30
N THR A 72 19.52 -0.51 -6.48
CA THR A 72 20.86 -1.09 -6.29
C THR A 72 21.25 -2.01 -7.45
N MET A 73 20.46 -2.03 -8.51
CA MET A 73 20.66 -2.80 -9.73
C MET A 73 20.05 -2.03 -10.90
N PHE A 74 20.69 -2.07 -12.05
CA PHE A 74 20.31 -1.31 -13.24
C PHE A 74 20.35 -2.19 -14.49
N ALA A 75 19.69 -1.75 -15.56
CA ALA A 75 19.82 -2.40 -16.86
C ALA A 75 21.29 -2.42 -17.30
N ALA A 76 21.71 -3.51 -17.94
CA ALA A 76 23.07 -3.74 -18.43
C ALA A 76 24.20 -3.80 -17.37
N ASP A 77 23.91 -3.66 -16.07
CA ASP A 77 24.94 -3.73 -15.02
C ASP A 77 25.00 -5.11 -14.37
N MET A 78 25.94 -5.93 -14.84
CA MET A 78 26.23 -7.25 -14.28
C MET A 78 27.18 -7.27 -13.10
N SER A 79 27.73 -6.11 -12.73
CA SER A 79 28.55 -6.00 -11.53
C SER A 79 27.72 -5.90 -10.26
N GLN A 80 26.47 -5.45 -10.38
CA GLN A 80 25.54 -5.26 -9.27
C GLN A 80 24.34 -6.20 -9.40
N LEU A 81 24.58 -7.49 -9.13
CA LEU A 81 23.52 -8.48 -8.97
C LEU A 81 22.96 -8.45 -7.55
N GLN A 82 21.84 -9.16 -7.36
CA GLN A 82 21.20 -9.36 -6.06
C GLN A 82 20.55 -8.10 -5.45
N GLY A 83 20.24 -7.10 -6.30
CA GLY A 83 19.69 -5.82 -5.90
C GLY A 83 18.21 -5.61 -6.29
N VAL A 84 17.80 -4.34 -6.22
CA VAL A 84 16.46 -3.85 -6.56
C VAL A 84 16.56 -2.89 -7.74
N ARG A 85 15.72 -3.08 -8.76
CA ARG A 85 15.57 -2.22 -9.93
C ARG A 85 14.13 -1.72 -10.00
N VAL A 86 13.95 -0.46 -10.38
CA VAL A 86 12.63 0.15 -10.54
C VAL A 86 12.55 0.83 -11.89
N ASP A 87 11.79 0.22 -12.82
CA ASP A 87 11.46 0.86 -14.08
C ASP A 87 10.13 1.61 -13.90
N THR A 88 10.13 2.94 -14.03
CA THR A 88 8.93 3.76 -13.83
C THR A 88 8.85 4.88 -14.85
N GLY A 89 7.62 5.21 -15.26
CA GLY A 89 7.31 6.35 -16.14
C GLY A 89 6.72 7.54 -15.38
N VAL A 90 6.69 7.50 -14.04
CA VAL A 90 6.06 8.52 -13.20
C VAL A 90 7.03 9.04 -12.14
N GLN A 91 6.68 10.15 -11.50
CA GLN A 91 7.50 10.79 -10.47
C GLN A 91 6.66 11.42 -9.36
N ASP A 92 7.29 11.75 -8.25
CA ASP A 92 6.66 12.44 -7.11
C ASP A 92 6.00 13.75 -7.58
N GLY A 93 4.74 13.95 -7.21
CA GLY A 93 3.95 15.11 -7.63
C GLY A 93 3.32 15.03 -9.03
N GLY A 94 3.60 13.99 -9.82
CA GLY A 94 2.96 13.72 -11.10
C GLY A 94 1.50 13.30 -10.96
N GLU A 95 0.83 13.09 -12.09
CA GLU A 95 -0.59 12.70 -12.15
C GLU A 95 -0.77 11.42 -12.97
N ILE A 96 -1.65 10.53 -12.51
CA ILE A 96 -2.08 9.33 -13.23
C ILE A 96 -3.38 9.65 -13.95
N PRO A 97 -3.36 9.86 -15.29
CA PRO A 97 -4.54 10.21 -16.04
C PRO A 97 -5.38 8.97 -16.36
N MET A 98 -6.68 9.17 -16.59
CA MET A 98 -7.58 8.10 -17.05
C MET A 98 -7.29 7.60 -18.48
N HIS A 99 -6.45 8.30 -19.25
CA HIS A 99 -6.22 8.02 -20.68
C HIS A 99 -5.18 6.93 -20.96
N TYR A 100 -4.42 6.51 -19.95
CA TYR A 100 -3.31 5.56 -20.09
C TYR A 100 -3.52 4.32 -19.21
N ASP A 101 -2.57 3.39 -19.30
CA ASP A 101 -2.53 2.14 -18.53
C ASP A 101 -2.33 2.39 -17.02
N SER A 102 -2.83 1.48 -16.17
CA SER A 102 -2.74 1.58 -14.71
C SER A 102 -1.33 1.34 -14.16
N MET A 103 -0.43 0.75 -14.93
CA MET A 103 0.92 0.45 -14.50
C MET A 103 1.76 1.73 -14.32
N ILE A 104 2.22 1.96 -13.08
CA ILE A 104 3.04 3.11 -12.70
C ILE A 104 4.50 2.76 -12.48
N ALA A 105 4.80 1.50 -12.14
CA ALA A 105 6.16 1.00 -12.05
C ALA A 105 6.23 -0.52 -12.23
N LYS A 106 7.38 -1.00 -12.67
CA LYS A 106 7.81 -2.38 -12.50
C LYS A 106 8.83 -2.39 -11.37
N LEU A 107 8.53 -3.13 -10.31
CA LEU A 107 9.46 -3.36 -9.23
C LEU A 107 10.13 -4.71 -9.47
N ILE A 108 11.46 -4.71 -9.65
CA ILE A 108 12.22 -5.90 -9.99
C ILE A 108 13.27 -6.15 -8.91
N VAL A 109 13.45 -7.41 -8.54
CA VAL A 109 14.53 -7.83 -7.64
C VAL A 109 15.28 -9.00 -8.23
N HIS A 110 16.56 -9.11 -7.86
CA HIS A 110 17.37 -10.28 -8.10
C HIS A 110 17.77 -10.92 -6.76
N GLY A 111 17.68 -12.23 -6.69
CA GLY A 111 18.04 -13.06 -5.53
C GLY A 111 19.01 -14.16 -5.92
N LYS A 112 19.66 -14.75 -4.91
CA LYS A 112 20.50 -15.94 -5.07
C LYS A 112 19.69 -17.14 -5.55
N ASP A 113 18.48 -17.24 -5.03
CA ASP A 113 17.50 -18.25 -5.35
C ASP A 113 16.09 -17.65 -5.25
N ARG A 114 15.09 -18.51 -5.41
CA ARG A 114 13.68 -18.13 -5.39
C ARG A 114 13.21 -17.52 -4.07
N LEU A 115 13.63 -18.09 -2.95
CA LEU A 115 13.19 -17.63 -1.63
C LEU A 115 13.87 -16.31 -1.26
N ASP A 116 15.15 -16.15 -1.60
CA ASP A 116 15.87 -14.88 -1.45
C ASP A 116 15.23 -13.77 -2.28
N ALA A 117 14.82 -14.07 -3.53
CA ALA A 117 14.09 -13.11 -4.36
C ALA A 117 12.72 -12.72 -3.77
N ILE A 118 11.97 -13.68 -3.19
CA ILE A 118 10.71 -13.38 -2.48
C ILE A 118 10.96 -12.44 -1.30
N ALA A 119 11.92 -12.78 -0.43
CA ALA A 119 12.23 -11.97 0.75
C ALA A 119 12.62 -10.54 0.36
N LYS A 120 13.46 -10.38 -0.66
CA LYS A 120 13.83 -9.07 -1.20
C LYS A 120 12.67 -8.30 -1.79
N MET A 121 11.79 -8.97 -2.55
CA MET A 121 10.60 -8.32 -3.11
C MET A 121 9.67 -7.82 -2.01
N ARG A 122 9.46 -8.60 -0.95
CA ARG A 122 8.66 -8.20 0.20
C ARG A 122 9.21 -6.95 0.88
N GLU A 123 10.52 -6.92 1.17
CA GLU A 123 11.17 -5.73 1.73
C GLU A 123 11.12 -4.51 0.78
N ALA A 124 11.26 -4.74 -0.53
CA ALA A 124 11.16 -3.68 -1.52
C ALA A 124 9.74 -3.07 -1.59
N LEU A 125 8.70 -3.91 -1.51
CA LEU A 125 7.29 -3.48 -1.42
C LEU A 125 7.01 -2.73 -0.12
N ASN A 126 7.53 -3.21 1.02
CA ASN A 126 7.43 -2.53 2.31
C ASN A 126 8.00 -1.10 2.24
N ALA A 127 9.10 -0.94 1.50
CA ALA A 127 9.77 0.33 1.27
C ALA A 127 9.17 1.21 0.16
N PHE A 128 8.13 0.76 -0.56
CA PHE A 128 7.53 1.50 -1.68
C PHE A 128 6.35 2.35 -1.19
N VAL A 129 6.57 3.66 -1.04
CA VAL A 129 5.54 4.61 -0.60
C VAL A 129 4.82 5.20 -1.81
N ILE A 130 3.50 5.05 -1.84
CA ILE A 130 2.59 5.73 -2.79
C ILE A 130 1.46 6.37 -1.99
N ARG A 131 1.18 7.66 -2.23
CA ARG A 131 0.08 8.43 -1.62
C ARG A 131 -0.61 9.28 -2.66
N GLY A 132 -1.90 9.53 -2.44
CA GLY A 132 -2.78 10.29 -3.34
C GLY A 132 -3.62 9.40 -4.25
N ILE A 133 -3.18 8.16 -4.49
CA ILE A 133 -3.91 7.10 -5.20
C ILE A 133 -3.81 5.79 -4.42
N SER A 134 -4.70 4.84 -4.70
CA SER A 134 -4.56 3.43 -4.31
C SER A 134 -3.59 2.70 -5.24
N SER A 135 -2.97 1.64 -4.74
CA SER A 135 -2.13 0.75 -5.55
C SER A 135 -2.32 -0.72 -5.18
N ASN A 136 -1.94 -1.61 -6.11
CA ASN A 136 -2.03 -3.05 -5.91
C ASN A 136 -0.94 -3.65 -4.99
N ILE A 137 -0.11 -2.83 -4.34
CA ILE A 137 0.97 -3.29 -3.45
C ILE A 137 0.49 -4.25 -2.34
N PRO A 138 -0.64 -3.99 -1.63
CA PRO A 138 -1.12 -4.93 -0.62
C PRO A 138 -1.42 -6.32 -1.19
N PHE A 139 -2.00 -6.39 -2.39
CA PHE A 139 -2.26 -7.65 -3.08
C PHE A 139 -0.96 -8.37 -3.46
N GLN A 140 0.04 -7.64 -3.99
CA GLN A 140 1.35 -8.23 -4.28
C GLN A 140 2.02 -8.78 -3.02
N ALA A 141 1.91 -8.07 -1.89
CA ALA A 141 2.45 -8.51 -0.61
C ALA A 141 1.77 -9.80 -0.09
N ALA A 142 0.45 -9.91 -0.23
CA ALA A 142 -0.30 -11.14 0.07
C ALA A 142 0.13 -12.30 -0.82
N LEU A 143 0.22 -12.06 -2.14
CA LEU A 143 0.60 -13.09 -3.10
C LEU A 143 1.98 -13.67 -2.80
N LEU A 144 2.95 -12.80 -2.46
CA LEU A 144 4.31 -13.20 -2.08
C LEU A 144 4.37 -13.92 -0.72
N ALA A 145 3.35 -13.78 0.14
CA ALA A 145 3.22 -14.54 1.38
C ALA A 145 2.51 -15.89 1.17
N HIS A 146 1.72 -16.03 0.11
CA HIS A 146 0.81 -17.15 -0.05
C HIS A 146 1.57 -18.49 -0.15
N PRO A 147 1.27 -19.51 0.67
CA PRO A 147 2.06 -20.75 0.74
C PRO A 147 2.25 -21.45 -0.61
N LYS A 148 1.19 -21.55 -1.42
CA LYS A 148 1.27 -22.10 -2.79
C LYS A 148 2.19 -21.30 -3.71
N PHE A 149 2.16 -19.97 -3.63
CA PHE A 149 3.06 -19.12 -4.40
C PHE A 149 4.51 -19.32 -3.92
N VAL A 150 4.76 -19.40 -2.61
CA VAL A 150 6.10 -19.65 -2.03
C VAL A 150 6.62 -21.05 -2.40
N ALA A 151 5.76 -22.05 -2.46
CA ALA A 151 6.11 -23.41 -2.88
C ALA A 151 6.35 -23.54 -4.40
N GLY A 152 5.85 -22.60 -5.21
CA GLY A 152 5.86 -22.73 -6.67
C GLY A 152 4.76 -23.64 -7.22
N ASP A 153 3.78 -24.03 -6.40
CA ASP A 153 2.66 -24.89 -6.74
C ASP A 153 1.43 -24.05 -7.12
N PHE A 154 1.44 -23.51 -8.33
CA PHE A 154 0.34 -22.70 -8.85
C PHE A 154 0.20 -22.85 -10.38
N ASN A 155 -0.98 -22.51 -10.87
CA ASN A 155 -1.33 -22.54 -12.29
C ASN A 155 -1.86 -21.15 -12.72
N THR A 156 -2.31 -21.01 -13.96
CA THR A 156 -2.89 -19.76 -14.48
C THR A 156 -4.26 -19.40 -13.87
N GLY A 157 -4.94 -20.36 -13.24
CA GLY A 157 -6.18 -20.17 -12.49
C GLY A 157 -5.98 -19.75 -11.03
N PHE A 158 -4.74 -19.69 -10.53
CA PHE A 158 -4.43 -19.44 -9.12
C PHE A 158 -5.16 -18.22 -8.53
N ILE A 159 -5.16 -17.08 -9.24
CA ILE A 159 -5.82 -15.86 -8.75
C ILE A 159 -7.34 -16.06 -8.67
N ALA A 160 -7.96 -16.70 -9.67
CA ALA A 160 -9.39 -16.97 -9.66
C ALA A 160 -9.78 -17.96 -8.54
N GLU A 161 -8.95 -18.97 -8.29
CA GLU A 161 -9.16 -19.97 -7.24
C GLU A 161 -9.08 -19.38 -5.82
N ASN A 162 -8.13 -18.45 -5.57
CA ASN A 162 -7.85 -17.96 -4.22
C ASN A 162 -8.42 -16.57 -3.93
N TYR A 163 -8.66 -15.75 -4.96
CA TYR A 163 -9.12 -14.36 -4.84
C TYR A 163 -10.31 -14.04 -5.76
N GLY A 164 -11.02 -15.05 -6.27
CA GLY A 164 -12.18 -14.85 -7.17
C GLY A 164 -13.37 -14.13 -6.54
N GLN A 165 -13.41 -14.00 -5.21
CA GLN A 165 -14.45 -13.27 -4.47
C GLN A 165 -14.00 -11.86 -4.04
N GLY A 166 -12.95 -11.34 -4.68
CA GLY A 166 -12.30 -10.08 -4.33
C GLY A 166 -11.17 -10.27 -3.33
N PHE A 167 -10.45 -9.18 -3.07
CA PHE A 167 -9.34 -9.12 -2.12
C PHE A 167 -9.73 -8.27 -0.91
N ARG A 168 -9.50 -8.79 0.29
CA ARG A 168 -9.97 -8.19 1.54
C ARG A 168 -8.81 -7.91 2.50
N PRO A 169 -9.00 -7.02 3.49
CA PRO A 169 -7.97 -6.76 4.50
C PRO A 169 -7.50 -8.02 5.25
N GLU A 170 -8.35 -9.04 5.37
CA GLU A 170 -8.00 -10.30 6.03
C GLU A 170 -7.03 -11.16 5.20
N ASP A 171 -6.90 -10.90 3.90
CA ASP A 171 -6.03 -11.65 2.98
C ASP A 171 -4.55 -11.22 3.07
N VAL A 172 -4.24 -10.19 3.89
CA VAL A 172 -2.89 -9.74 4.24
C VAL A 172 -2.62 -9.92 5.74
N PRO A 173 -2.66 -11.17 6.27
CA PRO A 173 -2.30 -11.39 7.66
C PRO A 173 -0.82 -11.07 7.87
N HIS A 174 -0.52 -10.43 8.99
CA HIS A 174 0.86 -10.20 9.40
C HIS A 174 1.34 -11.40 10.22
N ASP A 175 2.48 -12.00 9.86
CA ASP A 175 3.05 -13.14 10.60
C ASP A 175 3.36 -12.80 12.07
N ASP A 176 3.63 -11.52 12.33
CA ASP A 176 3.84 -10.95 13.66
C ASP A 176 3.00 -9.69 13.91
N PRO A 177 1.69 -9.78 14.19
CA PRO A 177 0.80 -8.62 14.25
C PRO A 177 1.20 -7.61 15.35
N ASP A 178 1.86 -8.09 16.40
CA ASP A 178 2.39 -7.27 17.49
C ASP A 178 3.51 -6.31 17.02
N PHE A 179 4.17 -6.59 15.89
CA PHE A 179 5.17 -5.71 15.30
C PHE A 179 4.60 -4.32 14.99
N LEU A 180 3.42 -4.24 14.38
CA LEU A 180 2.77 -2.96 14.07
C LEU A 180 2.35 -2.22 15.34
N VAL A 181 1.91 -2.94 16.36
CA VAL A 181 1.59 -2.36 17.68
C VAL A 181 2.84 -1.75 18.32
N ALA A 182 3.94 -2.51 18.33
CA ALA A 182 5.21 -2.08 18.89
C ALA A 182 5.80 -0.88 18.10
N LEU A 183 5.73 -0.92 16.77
CA LEU A 183 6.14 0.16 15.88
C LEU A 183 5.35 1.46 16.14
N GLY A 184 4.04 1.35 16.38
CA GLY A 184 3.19 2.49 16.72
C GLY A 184 3.61 3.15 18.03
N ALA A 185 3.85 2.34 19.06
CA ALA A 185 4.35 2.82 20.35
C ALA A 185 5.74 3.47 20.23
N TYR A 186 6.64 2.85 19.47
CA TYR A 186 7.97 3.40 19.15
C TYR A 186 7.86 4.78 18.48
N VAL A 187 7.06 4.90 17.42
CA VAL A 187 6.82 6.18 16.71
C VAL A 187 6.26 7.24 17.66
N ASN A 188 5.27 6.88 18.48
CA ASN A 188 4.68 7.81 19.44
C ASN A 188 5.68 8.25 20.52
N ARG A 189 6.53 7.34 21.02
CA ARG A 189 7.58 7.68 21.98
C ARG A 189 8.54 8.72 21.41
N ARG A 190 8.93 8.61 20.14
CA ARG A 190 9.79 9.60 19.46
C ARG A 190 9.10 10.95 19.32
N LEU A 191 7.82 10.95 18.97
CA LEU A 191 7.00 12.16 18.87
C LEU A 191 6.92 12.89 20.21
N LEU A 192 6.61 12.17 21.29
CA LEU A 192 6.53 12.74 22.63
C LEU A 192 7.91 13.16 23.15
N GLY A 193 8.97 12.40 22.84
CA GLY A 193 10.34 12.76 23.17
C GLY A 193 10.76 14.08 22.54
N ARG A 194 10.38 14.33 21.26
CA ARG A 194 10.58 15.64 20.62
C ARG A 194 9.74 16.73 21.29
N ALA A 195 8.47 16.44 21.60
CA ALA A 195 7.58 17.42 22.25
C ALA A 195 8.07 17.84 23.64
N ALA A 196 8.68 16.92 24.40
CA ALA A 196 9.33 17.20 25.67
C ALA A 196 10.59 18.09 25.54
N GLY A 197 11.09 18.34 24.33
CA GLY A 197 12.21 19.25 24.05
C GLY A 197 11.79 20.66 23.66
N ILE A 198 10.50 21.01 23.70
CA ILE A 198 10.01 22.36 23.33
C ILE A 198 10.58 23.42 24.30
N SER A 199 11.01 24.55 23.77
CA SER A 199 11.56 25.67 24.55
C SER A 199 10.50 26.35 25.42
N GLY A 200 10.94 27.06 26.47
CA GLY A 200 10.04 27.81 27.36
C GLY A 200 9.28 26.94 28.39
N GLN A 201 9.67 25.68 28.55
CA GLN A 201 9.14 24.85 29.63
C GLN A 201 9.56 25.40 31.01
N MET A 202 8.68 25.21 31.98
CA MET A 202 8.95 25.59 33.36
C MET A 202 10.12 24.76 33.90
N PRO A 203 11.23 25.39 34.35
CA PRO A 203 12.38 24.66 34.89
C PRO A 203 11.96 23.72 36.02
N GLY A 204 12.42 22.47 35.97
CA GLY A 204 12.05 21.42 36.93
C GLY A 204 10.68 20.77 36.72
N HIS A 205 9.85 21.31 35.82
CA HIS A 205 8.49 20.83 35.54
C HIS A 205 8.28 20.58 34.04
N GLY A 206 9.34 20.18 33.33
CA GLY A 206 9.24 19.76 31.94
C GLY A 206 8.37 18.50 31.79
N LEU A 207 7.85 18.28 30.59
CA LEU A 207 7.05 17.09 30.28
C LEU A 207 7.92 15.84 30.40
N THR A 208 7.63 15.01 31.41
CA THR A 208 8.19 13.66 31.51
C THR A 208 7.30 12.70 30.73
N VAL A 209 7.88 12.03 29.73
CA VAL A 209 7.16 11.07 28.92
C VAL A 209 7.16 9.70 29.60
N SER A 210 5.98 9.15 29.83
CA SER A 210 5.75 7.80 30.38
C SER A 210 6.43 6.70 29.56
N GLU A 211 6.73 5.57 30.20
CA GLU A 211 7.09 4.33 29.52
C GLU A 211 5.85 3.50 29.15
N ASP A 212 4.77 3.60 29.93
CA ASP A 212 3.54 2.84 29.70
C ASP A 212 2.59 3.58 28.75
N PHE A 213 2.13 2.86 27.74
CA PHE A 213 1.15 3.28 26.74
C PHE A 213 0.12 2.18 26.49
N VAL A 214 -0.96 2.55 25.80
CA VAL A 214 -1.91 1.62 25.22
C VAL A 214 -2.08 2.00 23.75
N VAL A 215 -1.85 1.03 22.88
CA VAL A 215 -2.09 1.17 21.44
C VAL A 215 -3.51 0.69 21.16
N ILE A 216 -4.33 1.59 20.62
CA ILE A 216 -5.71 1.33 20.25
C ILE A 216 -5.78 1.21 18.74
N GLY A 217 -5.99 -0.01 18.23
CA GLY A 217 -6.23 -0.24 16.81
C GLY A 217 -7.64 0.18 16.42
N MET A 218 -7.75 1.05 15.42
CA MET A 218 -9.00 1.57 14.91
C MET A 218 -9.59 0.63 13.86
N GLY A 219 -10.45 -0.29 14.29
CA GLY A 219 -11.22 -1.13 13.38
C GLY A 219 -12.53 -0.49 12.93
N ASP A 220 -13.20 -1.20 12.01
CA ASP A 220 -14.47 -0.78 11.42
C ASP A 220 -15.61 -0.77 12.45
N ALA A 221 -16.64 0.04 12.16
CA ALA A 221 -17.83 0.18 13.01
C ALA A 221 -17.54 0.54 14.50
N GLY A 222 -16.36 1.12 14.78
CA GLY A 222 -15.95 1.48 16.15
C GLY A 222 -15.41 0.31 16.97
N LEU A 223 -15.18 -0.85 16.34
CA LEU A 223 -14.56 -2.00 16.99
C LEU A 223 -13.07 -1.74 17.14
N HIS A 224 -12.70 -1.28 18.32
CA HIS A 224 -11.31 -0.97 18.66
C HIS A 224 -10.63 -2.16 19.34
N SER A 225 -9.44 -2.53 18.85
CA SER A 225 -8.51 -3.37 19.63
C SER A 225 -7.71 -2.48 20.57
N SER A 226 -7.28 -3.04 21.71
CA SER A 226 -6.50 -2.30 22.71
C SER A 226 -5.41 -3.21 23.25
N GLN A 227 -4.17 -2.74 23.18
CA GLN A 227 -3.02 -3.51 23.62
C GLN A 227 -2.08 -2.65 24.48
N PRO A 228 -1.78 -3.07 25.72
CA PRO A 228 -0.80 -2.38 26.54
C PRO A 228 0.60 -2.56 25.95
N VAL A 229 1.39 -1.49 26.00
CA VAL A 229 2.76 -1.46 25.49
C VAL A 229 3.62 -0.69 26.47
N ARG A 230 4.83 -1.19 26.73
CA ARG A 230 5.85 -0.48 27.49
C ARG A 230 7.03 -0.14 26.59
N VAL A 231 7.45 1.12 26.59
CA VAL A 231 8.57 1.62 25.78
C VAL A 231 9.69 2.08 26.71
N ARG A 232 10.80 1.34 26.72
CA ARG A 232 11.97 1.57 27.57
C ARG A 232 13.20 1.99 26.77
N GLU A 233 14.24 2.41 27.50
CA GLU A 233 15.60 2.61 26.99
C GLU A 233 15.66 3.54 25.77
N TYR A 234 14.77 4.53 25.72
CA TYR A 234 14.71 5.45 24.58
C TYR A 234 15.96 6.32 24.52
N GLN A 235 16.77 6.12 23.48
CA GLN A 235 17.95 6.93 23.20
C GLN A 235 17.68 7.86 22.02
N ALA A 236 17.63 9.17 22.29
CA ALA A 236 17.22 10.15 21.28
C ALA A 236 18.19 10.26 20.09
N VAL A 237 19.50 10.02 20.32
CA VAL A 237 20.56 10.18 19.30
C VAL A 237 20.58 9.01 18.31
N SER A 238 20.64 7.78 18.82
CA SER A 238 20.59 6.56 17.99
C SER A 238 19.18 6.28 17.46
N GLY A 239 18.15 6.82 18.11
CA GLY A 239 16.77 6.45 17.87
C GLY A 239 16.45 5.05 18.38
N SER A 240 17.28 4.44 19.24
CA SER A 240 17.03 3.10 19.76
C SER A 240 15.99 3.10 20.88
N SER A 241 15.19 2.05 20.97
CA SER A 241 14.25 1.83 22.07
C SER A 241 13.82 0.36 22.13
N ALA A 242 13.66 -0.17 23.34
CA ALA A 242 13.01 -1.46 23.57
C ALA A 242 11.50 -1.25 23.73
N VAL A 243 10.70 -2.04 23.03
CA VAL A 243 9.23 -2.01 23.12
C VAL A 243 8.72 -3.38 23.52
N GLU A 244 8.03 -3.46 24.65
CA GLU A 244 7.46 -4.69 25.21
C GLU A 244 5.95 -4.72 24.97
N THR A 245 5.46 -5.75 24.27
CA THR A 245 4.01 -5.97 24.07
C THR A 245 3.72 -7.40 23.65
N GLY A 246 2.52 -7.92 23.95
CA GLY A 246 2.13 -9.29 23.55
C GLY A 246 3.03 -10.40 24.12
N GLY A 247 3.78 -10.13 25.19
CA GLY A 247 4.79 -11.04 25.73
C GLY A 247 6.11 -11.09 24.93
N LYS A 248 6.28 -10.21 23.94
CA LYS A 248 7.48 -10.07 23.10
C LYS A 248 8.18 -8.74 23.38
N THR A 249 9.48 -8.70 23.05
CA THR A 249 10.30 -7.49 23.10
C THR A 249 10.84 -7.19 21.70
N TYR A 250 10.73 -5.93 21.30
CA TYR A 250 11.21 -5.40 20.02
C TYR A 250 12.25 -4.32 20.27
N GLU A 251 13.49 -4.59 19.88
CA GLU A 251 14.59 -3.63 19.94
C GLU A 251 14.65 -2.87 18.62
N PHE A 252 13.97 -1.72 18.58
CA PHE A 252 14.01 -0.84 17.41
C PHE A 252 15.26 0.02 17.42
N CYS A 253 15.90 0.16 16.27
CA CYS A 253 16.93 1.15 16.00
C CYS A 253 16.69 1.79 14.63
N SER A 254 16.43 3.09 14.58
CA SER A 254 16.14 3.77 13.32
C SER A 254 16.55 5.25 13.33
N ALA A 255 17.28 5.64 12.29
CA ALA A 255 17.57 7.05 11.98
C ALA A 255 16.39 7.79 11.31
N TRP A 256 15.20 7.19 11.29
CA TRP A 256 14.00 7.82 10.72
C TRP A 256 13.75 9.19 11.35
N HIS A 257 13.33 10.15 10.54
CA HIS A 257 12.93 11.47 11.02
C HIS A 257 11.41 11.55 11.13
N LEU A 258 10.92 12.31 12.10
CA LEU A 258 9.49 12.51 12.29
C LEU A 258 8.87 13.11 11.01
N GLY A 259 7.76 12.51 10.55
CA GLY A 259 7.06 12.90 9.32
C GLY A 259 7.56 12.23 8.04
N GLY A 260 8.62 11.41 8.10
CA GLY A 260 9.00 10.57 6.96
C GLY A 260 7.97 9.48 6.71
N ALA A 261 7.51 9.32 5.46
CA ALA A 261 6.50 8.31 5.13
C ALA A 261 7.03 6.86 5.17
N ARG A 262 8.35 6.69 5.10
CA ARG A 262 9.05 5.41 5.14
C ARG A 262 10.02 5.38 6.31
N MET A 263 9.88 4.40 7.18
CA MET A 263 10.84 4.05 8.21
C MET A 263 11.72 2.90 7.72
N ARG A 264 13.02 3.02 7.98
CA ARG A 264 14.00 1.93 7.83
C ARG A 264 14.86 1.87 9.07
N GLY A 265 15.29 0.68 9.43
CA GLY A 265 16.10 0.47 10.61
C GLY A 265 16.33 -1.00 10.85
N THR A 266 16.64 -1.34 12.09
CA THR A 266 16.64 -2.72 12.55
C THR A 266 15.62 -2.93 13.66
N VAL A 267 15.07 -4.14 13.71
CA VAL A 267 14.28 -4.66 14.82
C VAL A 267 14.92 -5.98 15.26
N ASN A 268 15.34 -6.08 16.52
CA ASN A 268 16.05 -7.25 17.03
C ASN A 268 17.30 -7.61 16.19
N GLY A 269 17.99 -6.59 15.67
CA GLY A 269 19.18 -6.75 14.81
C GLY A 269 18.88 -6.96 13.31
N GLU A 270 17.66 -7.36 12.95
CA GLU A 270 17.29 -7.62 11.55
C GLU A 270 16.79 -6.35 10.85
N PRO A 271 17.17 -6.10 9.58
CA PRO A 271 16.72 -4.93 8.85
C PRO A 271 15.21 -5.00 8.58
N PHE A 272 14.54 -3.85 8.63
CA PHE A 272 13.15 -3.74 8.21
C PHE A 272 12.91 -2.42 7.46
N ALA A 273 11.91 -2.43 6.58
CA ALA A 273 11.25 -1.23 6.09
C ALA A 273 9.78 -1.26 6.46
N ALA A 274 9.19 -0.13 6.86
CA ALA A 274 7.75 0.00 7.09
C ALA A 274 7.28 1.40 6.69
N GLN A 275 5.98 1.58 6.47
CA GLN A 275 5.42 2.90 6.19
C GLN A 275 4.73 3.47 7.42
N VAL A 276 4.93 4.76 7.66
CA VAL A 276 4.39 5.49 8.80
C VAL A 276 3.76 6.78 8.30
N GLU A 277 2.50 7.00 8.65
CA GLU A 277 1.77 8.22 8.32
C GLU A 277 1.09 8.78 9.57
N ARG A 278 1.15 10.10 9.72
CA ARG A 278 0.49 10.79 10.84
C ARG A 278 -0.74 11.51 10.32
N GLY A 279 -1.80 11.46 11.11
CA GLY A 279 -3.08 12.04 10.73
C GLY A 279 -3.81 11.08 9.81
N VAL A 280 -4.79 10.38 10.37
CA VAL A 280 -5.61 9.44 9.61
C VAL A 280 -7.02 9.98 9.52
N GLY A 281 -7.47 10.25 8.29
CA GLY A 281 -8.77 10.86 8.03
C GLY A 281 -8.91 12.19 8.79
N LYS A 282 -9.91 12.28 9.68
CA LYS A 282 -10.16 13.47 10.51
C LYS A 282 -9.46 13.43 11.87
N ASN A 283 -8.67 12.39 12.17
CA ASN A 283 -8.00 12.23 13.45
C ASN A 283 -6.49 12.56 13.35
N PRO A 284 -6.05 13.75 13.79
CA PRO A 284 -4.65 14.17 13.69
C PRO A 284 -3.70 13.43 14.64
N LEU A 285 -4.25 12.74 15.65
CA LEU A 285 -3.47 11.98 16.64
C LEU A 285 -3.24 10.53 16.20
N ALA A 286 -4.04 10.03 15.26
CA ALA A 286 -3.88 8.69 14.74
C ALA A 286 -2.62 8.57 13.88
N VAL A 287 -1.99 7.40 13.99
CA VAL A 287 -0.87 6.98 13.15
C VAL A 287 -1.31 5.79 12.31
N ARG A 288 -0.98 5.79 11.03
CA ARG A 288 -1.14 4.64 10.14
C ARG A 288 0.21 3.99 9.93
N LEU A 289 0.23 2.68 10.12
CA LEU A 289 1.41 1.83 10.00
C LEU A 289 1.11 0.77 8.95
N ILE A 290 2.02 0.55 8.02
CA ILE A 290 1.85 -0.46 6.97
C ILE A 290 3.13 -1.30 6.88
N HIS A 291 2.96 -2.62 6.96
CA HIS A 291 4.03 -3.59 6.79
C HIS A 291 3.45 -4.90 6.25
N ASN A 292 4.13 -5.52 5.28
CA ASN A 292 3.72 -6.76 4.61
C ASN A 292 2.29 -6.72 4.06
N GLY A 293 1.84 -5.56 3.57
CA GLY A 293 0.47 -5.35 3.07
C GLY A 293 -0.56 -5.11 4.17
N THR A 294 -0.30 -5.53 5.41
CA THR A 294 -1.15 -5.26 6.57
C THR A 294 -1.09 -3.78 6.96
N ARG A 295 -2.25 -3.21 7.29
CA ARG A 295 -2.39 -1.83 7.76
C ARG A 295 -2.96 -1.80 9.17
N LEU A 296 -2.32 -1.04 10.04
CA LEU A 296 -2.82 -0.68 11.37
C LEU A 296 -2.97 0.84 11.46
N ASP A 297 -4.21 1.31 11.56
CA ASP A 297 -4.50 2.68 11.98
C ASP A 297 -4.68 2.67 13.49
N ALA A 298 -3.87 3.42 14.24
CA ALA A 298 -3.85 3.34 15.68
C ALA A 298 -3.76 4.69 16.38
N LEU A 299 -4.30 4.75 17.59
CA LEU A 299 -4.01 5.78 18.58
C LEU A 299 -3.07 5.21 19.63
N VAL A 300 -2.07 5.98 20.05
CA VAL A 300 -1.16 5.58 21.14
C VAL A 300 -1.35 6.54 22.30
N LEU A 301 -2.00 6.04 23.35
CA LEU A 301 -2.47 6.85 24.47
C LEU A 301 -1.78 6.43 25.77
N SER A 302 -1.81 7.29 26.78
CA SER A 302 -1.50 6.86 28.15
C SER A 302 -2.59 5.90 28.65
N PRO A 303 -2.32 5.04 29.66
CA PRO A 303 -3.32 4.13 30.20
C PRO A 303 -4.62 4.83 30.60
N ARG A 304 -4.51 5.98 31.29
CA ARG A 304 -5.69 6.78 31.67
C ARG A 304 -6.44 7.35 30.47
N ALA A 305 -5.74 7.83 29.44
CA ALA A 305 -6.40 8.34 28.24
C ALA A 305 -7.10 7.23 27.46
N ALA A 306 -6.55 6.01 27.44
CA ALA A 306 -7.18 4.84 26.83
C ALA A 306 -8.45 4.40 27.57
N GLU A 307 -8.45 4.45 28.90
CA GLU A 307 -9.68 4.23 29.70
C GLU A 307 -10.79 5.21 29.32
N LEU A 308 -10.45 6.50 29.20
CA LEU A 308 -11.41 7.54 28.82
C LEU A 308 -11.85 7.42 27.36
N TYR A 309 -10.97 6.97 26.46
CA TYR A 309 -11.28 6.77 25.06
C TYR A 309 -12.37 5.72 24.84
N LYS A 310 -12.44 4.68 25.69
CA LYS A 310 -13.54 3.68 25.67
C LYS A 310 -14.92 4.28 25.87
N MET A 311 -15.00 5.47 26.47
CA MET A 311 -16.26 6.19 26.70
C MET A 311 -16.65 7.11 25.54
N MET A 312 -15.79 7.24 24.51
CA MET A 312 -16.09 8.07 23.35
C MET A 312 -17.13 7.37 22.46
N PRO A 313 -18.24 8.05 22.12
CA PRO A 313 -19.25 7.47 21.24
C PRO A 313 -18.69 7.21 19.84
N PHE A 314 -19.02 6.05 19.27
CA PHE A 314 -18.80 5.80 17.85
C PHE A 314 -19.68 6.74 17.01
N LYS A 315 -19.05 7.51 16.12
CA LYS A 315 -19.76 8.34 15.15
C LYS A 315 -19.90 7.55 13.86
N ALA A 316 -21.05 6.93 13.67
CA ALA A 316 -21.35 6.25 12.42
C ALA A 316 -21.23 7.24 11.23
N PRO A 317 -20.65 6.81 10.10
CA PRO A 317 -20.67 7.59 8.88
C PRO A 317 -22.12 7.86 8.44
N PRO A 318 -22.37 8.93 7.65
CA PRO A 318 -23.69 9.17 7.09
C PRO A 318 -24.14 7.97 6.24
N ASP A 319 -25.43 7.65 6.32
CA ASP A 319 -26.03 6.61 5.50
C ASP A 319 -26.15 7.11 4.05
N MET A 320 -25.37 6.50 3.16
CA MET A 320 -25.34 6.80 1.72
C MET A 320 -26.03 5.72 0.88
N SER A 321 -26.76 4.78 1.51
CA SER A 321 -27.41 3.64 0.82
C SER A 321 -28.42 4.04 -0.26
N ARG A 322 -28.96 5.26 -0.17
CA ARG A 322 -29.86 5.83 -1.19
C ARG A 322 -29.14 6.32 -2.44
N TYR A 323 -27.81 6.32 -2.46
CA TYR A 323 -27.05 6.86 -3.58
C TYR A 323 -26.28 5.77 -4.30
N VAL A 324 -26.30 5.83 -5.63
CA VAL A 324 -25.27 5.18 -6.45
C VAL A 324 -24.14 6.18 -6.60
N LEU A 325 -23.03 5.90 -5.92
CA LEU A 325 -21.83 6.72 -5.97
C LEU A 325 -20.86 6.19 -7.03
N SER A 326 -20.08 7.08 -7.62
CA SER A 326 -18.97 6.69 -8.49
C SER A 326 -17.89 5.98 -7.66
N PRO A 327 -17.60 4.69 -7.89
CA PRO A 327 -16.66 3.96 -7.05
C PRO A 327 -15.20 4.27 -7.42
N MET A 328 -14.98 4.91 -8.57
CA MET A 328 -13.68 5.33 -9.12
C MET A 328 -13.84 6.68 -9.86
N PRO A 329 -12.77 7.46 -10.08
CA PRO A 329 -12.81 8.56 -11.02
C PRO A 329 -12.81 8.04 -12.45
N GLY A 330 -13.56 8.69 -13.34
CA GLY A 330 -13.67 8.26 -14.74
C GLY A 330 -14.71 9.03 -15.52
N LEU A 331 -14.87 8.69 -16.80
CA LEU A 331 -15.85 9.28 -17.68
C LEU A 331 -17.19 8.53 -17.58
N LEU A 332 -18.28 9.22 -17.27
CA LEU A 332 -19.62 8.64 -17.28
C LEU A 332 -20.11 8.43 -18.73
N VAL A 333 -19.86 7.25 -19.29
CA VAL A 333 -20.21 6.94 -20.70
C VAL A 333 -21.69 6.67 -20.91
N ASP A 334 -22.40 6.21 -19.87
CA ASP A 334 -23.82 5.93 -19.95
C ASP A 334 -24.53 6.06 -18.60
N VAL A 335 -25.79 6.53 -18.64
CA VAL A 335 -26.73 6.50 -17.52
C VAL A 335 -27.98 5.79 -18.02
N ALA A 336 -28.18 4.55 -17.56
CA ALA A 336 -29.17 3.62 -18.10
C ALA A 336 -30.57 3.81 -17.51
N VAL A 337 -30.74 4.75 -16.59
CA VAL A 337 -31.99 4.97 -15.84
C VAL A 337 -32.51 6.40 -15.95
N THR A 338 -33.81 6.56 -15.75
CA THR A 338 -34.50 7.85 -15.79
C THR A 338 -35.21 8.17 -14.47
N VAL A 339 -35.43 9.45 -14.19
CA VAL A 339 -36.15 9.89 -12.98
C VAL A 339 -37.57 9.30 -12.96
N GLY A 340 -37.95 8.70 -11.84
CA GLY A 340 -39.23 8.02 -11.63
C GLY A 340 -39.24 6.54 -12.03
N GLN A 341 -38.17 6.02 -12.64
CA GLN A 341 -38.04 4.60 -12.99
C GLN A 341 -37.92 3.74 -11.73
N LYS A 342 -38.67 2.64 -11.69
CA LYS A 342 -38.48 1.56 -10.71
C LYS A 342 -37.32 0.70 -11.17
N VAL A 343 -36.38 0.43 -10.27
CA VAL A 343 -35.25 -0.47 -10.53
C VAL A 343 -35.25 -1.62 -9.53
N GLN A 344 -34.77 -2.77 -9.96
CA GLN A 344 -34.54 -3.93 -9.09
C GLN A 344 -33.07 -4.03 -8.68
N ALA A 345 -32.79 -4.65 -7.54
CA ALA A 345 -31.43 -4.99 -7.14
C ALA A 345 -30.72 -5.78 -8.27
N GLY A 346 -29.51 -5.34 -8.64
CA GLY A 346 -28.76 -5.89 -9.76
C GLY A 346 -29.08 -5.30 -11.13
N GLU A 347 -30.06 -4.39 -11.24
CA GLU A 347 -30.33 -3.66 -12.49
C GLU A 347 -29.22 -2.64 -12.79
N ARG A 348 -28.85 -2.51 -14.07
CA ARG A 348 -27.80 -1.60 -14.53
C ARG A 348 -28.24 -0.14 -14.37
N ILE A 349 -27.38 0.67 -13.75
CA ILE A 349 -27.63 2.09 -13.47
C ILE A 349 -26.79 3.01 -14.34
N ALA A 350 -25.48 2.77 -14.41
CA ALA A 350 -24.54 3.64 -15.10
C ALA A 350 -23.33 2.85 -15.58
N VAL A 351 -22.59 3.40 -16.54
CA VAL A 351 -21.29 2.85 -16.97
C VAL A 351 -20.25 3.94 -16.91
N ILE A 352 -19.13 3.63 -16.28
CA ILE A 352 -17.99 4.54 -16.14
C ILE A 352 -16.80 3.92 -16.86
N GLU A 353 -16.14 4.71 -17.70
CA GLU A 353 -14.90 4.34 -18.37
C GLU A 353 -13.70 4.99 -17.67
N ALA A 354 -12.70 4.18 -17.31
CA ALA A 354 -11.41 4.67 -16.82
C ALA A 354 -10.29 3.72 -17.26
N MET A 355 -9.15 4.26 -17.68
CA MET A 355 -7.95 3.49 -18.05
C MET A 355 -8.24 2.41 -19.11
N LYS A 356 -9.08 2.74 -20.09
CA LYS A 356 -9.57 1.84 -21.17
C LYS A 356 -10.40 0.64 -20.68
N MET A 357 -10.94 0.71 -19.46
CA MET A 357 -11.86 -0.28 -18.90
C MET A 357 -13.22 0.33 -18.60
N GLU A 358 -14.28 -0.36 -19.00
CA GLU A 358 -15.67 -0.01 -18.65
C GLU A 358 -16.10 -0.76 -17.37
N ASN A 359 -16.64 -0.02 -16.40
CA ASN A 359 -17.23 -0.56 -15.19
C ASN A 359 -18.72 -0.24 -15.14
N VAL A 360 -19.54 -1.29 -15.11
CA VAL A 360 -20.99 -1.19 -15.01
C VAL A 360 -21.39 -1.11 -13.54
N LEU A 361 -22.17 -0.09 -13.20
CA LEU A 361 -22.76 0.09 -11.87
C LEU A 361 -24.16 -0.50 -11.83
N PHE A 362 -24.47 -1.18 -10.73
CA PHE A 362 -25.73 -1.86 -10.51
C PHE A 362 -26.44 -1.31 -9.28
N ALA A 363 -27.78 -1.41 -9.25
CA ALA A 363 -28.58 -1.11 -8.08
C ALA A 363 -28.26 -2.11 -6.95
N ILE A 364 -28.03 -1.61 -5.74
CA ILE A 364 -27.73 -2.46 -4.56
C ILE A 364 -29.03 -3.02 -3.97
N ALA A 365 -30.15 -2.31 -4.14
CA ALA A 365 -31.47 -2.67 -3.65
C ALA A 365 -32.56 -2.20 -4.61
N ASP A 366 -33.76 -2.76 -4.47
CA ASP A 366 -34.96 -2.29 -5.16
C ASP A 366 -35.27 -0.83 -4.76
N GLY A 367 -35.68 0.01 -5.72
CA GLY A 367 -35.95 1.41 -5.44
C GLY A 367 -36.56 2.18 -6.61
N VAL A 368 -36.90 3.44 -6.36
CA VAL A 368 -37.34 4.38 -7.41
C VAL A 368 -36.30 5.48 -7.57
N VAL A 369 -35.88 5.74 -8.80
CA VAL A 369 -34.92 6.82 -9.10
C VAL A 369 -35.56 8.17 -8.77
N GLY A 370 -35.09 8.82 -7.72
CA GLY A 370 -35.51 10.17 -7.33
C GLY A 370 -34.85 11.25 -8.16
N LYS A 371 -33.52 11.18 -8.31
CA LYS A 371 -32.74 12.14 -9.09
C LYS A 371 -31.58 11.48 -9.81
N VAL A 372 -31.29 11.98 -10.99
CA VAL A 372 -30.02 11.76 -11.69
C VAL A 372 -29.17 13.00 -11.46
N LEU A 373 -28.02 12.81 -10.80
CA LEU A 373 -27.15 13.88 -10.29
C LEU A 373 -25.92 14.12 -11.17
N ALA A 374 -25.63 13.22 -12.11
CA ALA A 374 -24.53 13.34 -13.06
C ALA A 374 -24.99 13.04 -14.49
N ALA A 375 -24.37 13.68 -15.49
CA ALA A 375 -24.75 13.57 -16.89
C ALA A 375 -23.78 12.73 -17.72
N LYS A 376 -24.28 12.07 -18.77
CA LYS A 376 -23.42 11.38 -19.75
C LYS A 376 -22.36 12.33 -20.31
N GLY A 377 -21.12 11.88 -20.33
CA GLY A 377 -19.94 12.64 -20.75
C GLY A 377 -19.26 13.43 -19.63
N GLU A 378 -19.80 13.40 -18.40
CA GLU A 378 -19.20 14.06 -17.25
C GLU A 378 -18.03 13.25 -16.68
N SER A 379 -16.96 13.95 -16.26
CA SER A 379 -15.85 13.37 -15.53
C SER A 379 -16.17 13.32 -14.04
N LEU A 380 -16.29 12.11 -13.49
CA LEU A 380 -16.64 11.86 -12.10
C LEU A 380 -15.41 11.77 -11.20
N THR A 381 -15.57 12.13 -9.93
CA THR A 381 -14.59 11.83 -8.85
C THR A 381 -15.06 10.65 -7.98
N VAL A 382 -14.16 10.06 -7.18
CA VAL A 382 -14.54 9.01 -6.21
C VAL A 382 -15.63 9.51 -5.27
N ASP A 383 -16.59 8.63 -4.98
CA ASP A 383 -17.74 8.83 -4.11
C ASP A 383 -18.68 9.98 -4.54
N GLN A 384 -18.54 10.50 -5.77
CA GLN A 384 -19.48 11.46 -6.35
C GLN A 384 -20.85 10.80 -6.57
N PRO A 385 -21.96 11.38 -6.07
CA PRO A 385 -23.29 10.86 -6.34
C PRO A 385 -23.67 10.93 -7.81
N ILE A 386 -24.15 9.81 -8.37
CA ILE A 386 -24.63 9.69 -9.75
C ILE A 386 -26.16 9.63 -9.77
N VAL A 387 -26.75 8.80 -8.91
CA VAL A 387 -28.20 8.61 -8.79
C VAL A 387 -28.60 8.61 -7.31
N GLU A 388 -29.73 9.24 -7.00
CA GLU A 388 -30.40 9.20 -5.69
C GLU A 388 -31.71 8.41 -5.82
N PHE A 389 -31.94 7.43 -4.93
CA PHE A 389 -33.17 6.66 -4.80
C PHE A 389 -34.07 7.22 -3.69
N VAL A 390 -35.39 7.00 -3.82
CA VAL A 390 -36.43 7.42 -2.87
C VAL A 390 -37.11 6.23 -2.21
#